data_AF-A0A2V3HEY8-F1
#
_entry.id   AF-A0A2V3HEY8-F1
#
_cell.length_a   1.000
_cell.length_b   1.000
_cell.length_c   1.000
_cell.angle_alpha   90.00
_cell.angle_beta   90.00
_cell.angle_gamma   90.00
#
_symmetry.space_group_name_H-M   'P 1'
#
loop_
_entity.id
_entity.type
_entity.pdbx_description
1 polymer ?
#
loop_
_entity_poly.entity_id
_entity_poly.type
_entity_poly.pdbx_seq_one_letter_code
_entity_poly.pdbx_strand_id
1 'polypeptide(L)'
;MEQAVADFLKATGVAPEEHHAETPRLVAKAWEQELLAGYIQSPKKALGEPVGSAEDGLVLLKGVEFHSMCAHHLLPFRGTAHVGYL
;
A
#
# COMPACT_ATOMS: atom_id res chain seq x y z
N MET A 1 15.92 3.46 5.11
CA MET A 1 15.63 2.81 3.81
C MET A 1 16.34 3.47 2.63
N GLU A 2 16.52 4.79 2.63
CA GLU A 2 17.20 5.54 1.56
C GLU A 2 18.54 4.94 1.13
N GLN A 3 19.45 4.64 2.06
CA GLN A 3 20.73 4.00 1.75
C GLN A 3 20.56 2.64 1.05
N ALA A 4 19.62 1.82 1.49
CA ALA A 4 19.35 0.52 0.87
C ALA A 4 18.82 0.67 -0.56
N VAL A 5 18.02 1.70 -0.84
CA VAL A 5 17.58 2.02 -2.21
C VAL A 5 18.76 2.50 -3.05
N ALA A 6 19.64 3.34 -2.51
CA ALA A 6 20.85 3.78 -3.21
C ALA A 6 21.77 2.61 -3.57
N ASP A 7 21.98 1.69 -2.62
CA ASP A 7 22.78 0.48 -2.81
C ASP A 7 22.14 -0.47 -3.83
N PHE A 8 20.81 -0.62 -3.79
CA PHE A 8 20.05 -1.37 -4.78
C PHE A 8 20.23 -0.79 -6.19
N LEU A 9 20.04 0.52 -6.37
CA LEU A 9 20.21 1.19 -7.66
C LEU A 9 21.64 1.01 -8.18
N LYS A 10 22.66 1.16 -7.31
CA LYS A 10 24.05 0.89 -7.67
C LYS A 10 24.26 -0.55 -8.12
N ALA A 11 23.65 -1.52 -7.44
CA ALA A 11 23.74 -2.93 -7.78
C ALA A 11 23.06 -3.29 -9.12
N THR A 12 22.11 -2.47 -9.61
CA THR A 12 21.50 -2.69 -10.93
C THR A 12 22.45 -2.45 -12.10
N GLY A 13 23.58 -1.75 -11.88
CA GLY A 13 24.52 -1.37 -12.94
C GLY A 13 24.02 -0.24 -13.86
N VAL A 14 22.84 0.34 -13.59
CA VAL A 14 22.34 1.52 -14.28
C VAL A 14 23.15 2.74 -13.84
N ALA A 15 23.65 3.51 -14.81
CA ALA A 15 24.41 4.73 -14.52
C ALA A 15 23.52 5.77 -13.83
N PRO A 16 23.99 6.43 -12.76
CA PRO A 16 23.23 7.50 -12.12
C PRO A 16 23.09 8.69 -13.07
N GLU A 17 21.87 9.20 -13.20
CA GLU A 17 21.53 10.40 -13.98
C GLU A 17 21.01 11.50 -13.06
N GLU A 18 21.11 12.76 -13.48
CA GLU A 18 20.66 13.93 -12.72
C GLU A 18 19.19 13.81 -12.29
N HIS A 19 18.33 13.28 -13.17
CA HIS A 19 16.90 13.09 -12.92
C HIS A 19 16.59 12.05 -11.83
N HIS A 20 17.53 11.18 -11.46
CA HIS A 20 17.36 10.14 -10.44
C HIS A 20 18.15 10.42 -9.15
N ALA A 21 18.78 11.60 -9.03
CA ALA A 21 19.55 11.97 -7.85
C ALA A 21 18.73 11.88 -6.55
N GLU A 22 17.43 12.22 -6.62
CA GLU A 22 16.52 12.14 -5.47
C GLU A 22 15.78 10.80 -5.36
N THR A 23 15.95 9.87 -6.30
CA THR A 23 15.20 8.60 -6.31
C THR A 23 15.33 7.81 -5.02
N PRO A 24 16.52 7.67 -4.38
CA PRO A 24 16.63 6.96 -3.11
C PRO A 24 15.71 7.54 -2.01
N ARG A 25 15.69 8.87 -1.89
CA ARG A 25 14.89 9.60 -0.91
C ARG A 25 13.39 9.47 -1.20
N LEU A 26 13.00 9.64 -2.47
CA LEU A 26 11.61 9.58 -2.90
C LEU A 26 11.02 8.17 -2.73
N VAL A 27 11.76 7.13 -3.12
CA VAL A 27 11.36 5.73 -2.94
C VAL A 27 11.26 5.39 -1.46
N ALA A 28 12.23 5.79 -0.65
CA ALA A 28 12.19 5.57 0.80
C ALA A 28 10.91 6.17 1.42
N LYS A 29 10.61 7.42 1.06
CA LYS A 29 9.40 8.11 1.50
C LYS A 29 8.13 7.38 1.07
N ALA A 30 8.00 7.03 -0.21
CA ALA A 30 6.81 6.35 -0.74
C ALA A 30 6.55 5.01 -0.03
N TRP A 31 7.61 4.24 0.20
CA TRP A 31 7.50 2.94 0.86
C TRP A 31 7.15 3.06 2.35
N GLU A 32 7.84 3.93 3.10
CA GLU A 32 7.62 4.12 4.53
C GLU A 32 6.25 4.76 4.83
N GLN A 33 5.84 5.74 4.03
CA GLN A 33 4.70 6.59 4.34
C GLN A 33 3.41 6.21 3.60
N GLU A 34 3.50 5.44 2.51
CA GLU A 34 2.34 5.13 1.67
C GLU A 34 2.17 3.61 1.51
N LEU A 35 3.11 2.94 0.84
CA LEU A 35 2.95 1.54 0.42
C LEU A 35 2.87 0.57 1.60
N LEU A 36 3.64 0.82 2.66
CA LEU A 36 3.67 -0.01 3.87
C LEU A 36 3.00 0.66 5.09
N ALA A 37 2.33 1.81 4.89
CA ALA A 37 1.70 2.55 5.97
C ALA A 37 0.63 1.71 6.71
N GLY A 38 0.04 0.72 6.05
CA GLY A 38 -0.92 -0.21 6.66
C GLY A 38 -0.36 -1.01 7.83
N TYR A 39 0.96 -1.28 7.90
CA TYR A 39 1.57 -2.05 8.99
C TYR A 39 1.57 -1.33 10.34
N ILE A 40 1.54 0.01 10.32
CA ILE A 40 1.49 0.84 11.53
C ILE A 40 0.08 1.34 11.84
N GLN A 41 -0.90 0.98 11.00
CA GLN A 41 -2.31 1.30 11.18
C GLN A 41 -3.05 0.13 11.84
N SER A 42 -4.12 0.44 12.56
CA SER A 42 -5.02 -0.58 13.08
C SER A 42 -6.24 -0.67 12.18
N PRO A 43 -6.51 -1.82 11.52
CA PRO A 43 -7.73 -2.01 10.74
C PRO A 43 -8.98 -1.75 11.57
N LYS A 44 -8.98 -2.16 12.85
CA LYS A 44 -10.09 -1.88 13.78
C LYS A 44 -10.32 -0.39 13.97
N LYS A 45 -9.26 0.41 14.16
CA LYS A 45 -9.40 1.86 14.29
C LYS A 45 -9.87 2.51 12.98
N ALA A 46 -9.39 2.00 11.84
CA ALA A 46 -9.80 2.50 10.52
C ALA A 46 -11.29 2.21 10.21
N LEU A 47 -11.80 1.06 10.66
CA LEU A 47 -13.22 0.71 10.53
C LEU A 47 -14.15 1.55 11.42
N GLY A 48 -13.61 2.14 12.51
CA GLY A 48 -14.39 2.94 13.45
C GLY A 48 -15.35 2.11 14.30
N GLU A 49 -16.30 2.80 14.93
CA GLU A 49 -17.36 2.14 15.70
C GLU A 49 -18.43 1.59 14.76
N PRO A 50 -19.01 0.41 15.05
CA PRO A 50 -20.12 -0.12 14.28
C PRO A 50 -21.29 0.87 14.30
N VAL A 51 -21.77 1.23 13.11
CA VAL A 51 -23.10 1.81 12.95
C VAL A 51 -24.09 0.65 13.05
N GLY A 52 -24.98 0.67 14.04
CA GLY A 52 -26.03 -0.34 14.17
C GLY A 52 -26.88 -0.41 12.89
N SER A 53 -27.27 -1.63 12.48
CA SER A 53 -28.27 -1.78 11.42
C SER A 53 -29.67 -1.61 12.01
N ALA A 54 -30.56 -0.94 11.27
CA ALA A 54 -31.97 -0.83 11.63
C ALA A 54 -32.79 -2.07 11.18
N GLU A 55 -32.20 -2.93 10.34
CA GLU A 55 -32.89 -4.03 9.67
C GLU A 55 -31.98 -5.28 9.56
N ASP A 56 -32.63 -6.45 9.59
CA ASP A 56 -32.02 -7.75 9.29
C ASP A 56 -31.92 -7.93 7.76
N GLY A 57 -30.73 -8.21 7.22
CA GLY A 57 -30.57 -8.44 5.79
C GLY A 57 -29.14 -8.41 5.28
N LEU A 58 -28.92 -8.89 4.06
CA LEU A 58 -27.61 -8.85 3.40
C LEU A 58 -27.21 -7.41 3.08
N VAL A 59 -26.09 -6.96 3.64
CA VAL A 59 -25.40 -5.74 3.22
C VAL A 59 -24.28 -6.11 2.26
N LEU A 60 -24.21 -5.40 1.13
CA LEU A 60 -23.27 -5.70 0.06
C LEU A 60 -22.61 -4.43 -0.48
N LEU A 61 -21.30 -4.31 -0.28
CA LEU A 61 -20.44 -3.28 -0.85
C LEU A 61 -19.65 -3.88 -2.02
N LYS A 62 -19.84 -3.35 -3.23
CA LYS A 62 -19.16 -3.81 -4.44
C LYS A 62 -18.30 -2.72 -5.04
N GLY A 63 -17.24 -3.11 -5.74
CA GLY A 63 -16.46 -2.17 -6.53
C GLY A 63 -15.42 -1.42 -5.71
N VAL A 64 -14.98 -1.96 -4.58
CA VAL A 64 -13.93 -1.32 -3.78
C VAL A 64 -12.60 -1.53 -4.48
N GLU A 65 -12.12 -0.49 -5.16
CA GLU A 65 -10.78 -0.51 -5.76
C GLU A 65 -9.72 -0.57 -4.66
N PHE A 66 -8.72 -1.42 -4.86
CA PHE A 66 -7.59 -1.50 -3.94
C PHE A 66 -6.26 -1.66 -4.69
N HIS A 67 -5.21 -1.18 -4.05
CA HIS A 67 -3.82 -1.33 -4.46
C HIS A 67 -3.06 -1.99 -3.30
N SER A 68 -2.11 -2.85 -3.63
CA SER A 68 -1.27 -3.51 -2.64
C SER A 68 0.08 -3.93 -3.23
N MET A 69 0.95 -4.49 -2.41
CA MET A 69 2.30 -4.91 -2.76
C MET A 69 2.43 -6.42 -2.59
N CYS A 70 2.90 -7.12 -3.63
CA CYS A 70 3.19 -8.54 -3.54
C CYS A 70 4.40 -8.75 -2.62
N ALA A 71 4.22 -9.46 -1.50
CA ALA A 71 5.29 -9.67 -0.53
C ALA A 71 6.50 -10.45 -1.08
N HIS A 72 6.30 -11.28 -2.12
CA HIS A 72 7.37 -12.11 -2.68
C HIS A 72 8.30 -11.35 -3.63
N HIS A 73 7.74 -10.40 -4.38
CA HIS A 73 8.46 -9.73 -5.47
C HIS A 73 8.58 -8.22 -5.26
N LEU A 74 7.88 -7.68 -4.26
CA LEU A 74 7.81 -6.25 -3.98
C LEU A 74 7.29 -5.44 -5.18
N LEU A 75 6.39 -6.05 -5.96
CA LEU A 75 5.74 -5.42 -7.11
C LEU A 75 4.29 -5.03 -6.76
N PRO A 76 3.81 -3.89 -7.26
CA PRO A 76 2.44 -3.47 -7.03
C PRO A 76 1.45 -4.38 -7.77
N PHE A 77 0.30 -4.61 -7.15
CA PHE A 77 -0.86 -5.19 -7.79
C PHE A 77 -2.11 -4.41 -7.40
N ARG A 78 -3.13 -4.49 -8.26
CA ARG A 78 -4.40 -3.79 -8.08
C ARG A 78 -5.57 -4.72 -8.38
N GLY A 79 -6.72 -4.43 -7.79
CA GLY A 79 -7.91 -5.20 -8.03
C GLY A 79 -9.17 -4.53 -7.49
N THR A 80 -10.24 -5.31 -7.49
CA THR A 80 -11.55 -4.91 -6.98
C THR A 80 -11.97 -5.89 -5.90
N ALA A 81 -12.33 -5.37 -4.73
CA ALA A 81 -12.89 -6.13 -3.63
C ALA A 81 -14.42 -5.95 -3.58
N HIS A 82 -15.10 -7.01 -3.17
CA HIS A 82 -16.51 -7.03 -2.86
C HIS A 82 -16.66 -7.57 -1.43
N VAL A 83 -17.40 -6.85 -0.58
CA VAL A 83 -17.60 -7.18 0.83
C VAL A 83 -19.10 -7.40 1.06
N GLY A 84 -19.47 -8.57 1.56
CA GLY A 84 -20.83 -8.89 1.96
C GLY A 84 -20.87 -9.34 3.41
N TYR A 85 -21.85 -8.85 4.18
CA TYR A 85 -22.09 -9.27 5.56
C TYR A 85 -23.60 -9.33 5.86
N LEU A 86 -23.96 -10.12 6.87
CA LEU A 86 -25.32 -10.26 7.40
C LEU A 86 -25.45 -9.47 8.70
#